data_AF-A0A8T3W4G6-F1
#
_entry.id   AF-A0A8T3W4G6-F1
#
_cell.length_a   1.000
_cell.length_b   1.000
_cell.length_c   1.000
_cell.angle_alpha   90.00
_cell.angle_beta   90.00
_cell.angle_gamma   90.00
#
_symmetry.space_group_name_H-M   'P 1'
#
loop_
_entity.id
_entity.type
_entity.pdbx_description
1 polymer ?
#
loop_
_entity_poly.entity_id
_entity_poly.type
_entity_poly.pdbx_seq_one_letter_code
_entity_poly.pdbx_strand_id
1 'polypeptide(L)'
;MKRIRNEFELNYWFRKNYKKLGFSKIIKESPKSFPDFIMLENGKEVKVELEIKSSNFLLHKHPIEKVDKVICIEKDAALGVPVIELKDFRKINFDEDSPNSIKSKILNLFKKEKVMTSSDVAKKLNLHWNTADKWLMELALDEKVERIKKPG
;
A
#
# COMPACT_ATOMS: atom_id res chain seq x y z
N MET A 1 9.43 3.99 -4.52
CA MET A 1 8.05 4.03 -4.00
C MET A 1 8.09 4.11 -2.47
N LYS A 2 7.43 5.11 -1.89
CA LYS A 2 7.33 5.34 -0.43
C LYS A 2 6.33 4.36 0.17
N ARG A 3 6.45 4.07 1.46
CA ARG A 3 5.62 3.09 2.16
C ARG A 3 4.75 3.79 3.20
N ILE A 4 3.47 3.44 3.26
CA ILE A 4 2.50 3.90 4.27
C ILE A 4 1.83 2.68 4.90
N ARG A 5 1.76 2.64 6.23
CA ARG A 5 1.17 1.49 6.96
C ARG A 5 -0.35 1.59 7.12
N ASN A 6 -0.84 2.79 7.40
CA ASN A 6 -2.22 3.02 7.79
C ASN A 6 -2.63 4.48 7.53
N GLU A 7 -3.90 4.77 7.76
CA GLU A 7 -4.48 6.11 7.56
C GLU A 7 -3.83 7.16 8.45
N PHE A 8 -3.38 6.79 9.65
CA PHE A 8 -2.64 7.71 10.53
C PHE A 8 -1.33 8.21 9.88
N GLU A 9 -0.55 7.32 9.27
CA GLU A 9 0.68 7.70 8.55
C GLU A 9 0.36 8.54 7.29
N LEU A 10 -0.71 8.20 6.56
CA LEU A 10 -1.19 8.99 5.42
C LEU A 10 -1.61 10.40 5.85
N ASN A 11 -2.37 10.50 6.95
CA ASN A 11 -2.80 11.75 7.54
C ASN A 11 -1.61 12.64 7.92
N TYR A 12 -0.63 12.08 8.63
CA TYR A 12 0.60 12.79 8.97
C TYR A 12 1.38 13.27 7.74
N TRP A 13 1.46 12.44 6.71
CA TRP A 13 2.10 12.83 5.46
C TRP A 13 1.33 13.96 4.77
N PHE A 14 0.00 13.86 4.68
CA PHE A 14 -0.86 14.86 4.03
C PHE A 14 -0.72 16.23 4.69
N ARG A 15 -0.74 16.30 6.02
CA ARG A 15 -0.55 17.56 6.79
C ARG A 15 0.73 18.30 6.43
N LYS A 16 1.79 17.57 6.06
CA LYS A 16 3.08 18.14 5.65
C LYS A 16 3.18 18.45 4.16
N ASN A 17 2.30 17.90 3.33
CA ASN A 17 2.46 17.88 1.88
C ASN A 17 1.23 18.36 1.09
N TYR A 18 0.14 18.76 1.73
CA TYR A 18 -1.10 19.18 1.08
C TYR A 18 -0.90 20.25 0.00
N LYS A 19 0.08 21.16 0.17
CA LYS A 19 0.42 22.19 -0.83
C LYS A 19 0.85 21.60 -2.17
N LYS A 20 1.48 20.43 -2.18
CA LYS A 20 1.89 19.70 -3.40
C LYS A 20 0.70 19.15 -4.18
N LEU A 21 -0.46 19.05 -3.54
CA LEU A 21 -1.70 18.52 -4.11
C LEU A 21 -2.67 19.63 -4.54
N GLY A 22 -2.24 20.90 -4.52
CA GLY A 22 -3.05 22.05 -4.95
C GLY A 22 -3.80 22.77 -3.81
N PHE A 23 -3.69 22.31 -2.56
CA PHE A 23 -4.36 22.96 -1.44
C PHE A 23 -3.52 24.11 -0.86
N SER A 24 -4.13 25.27 -0.66
CA SER A 24 -3.45 26.45 -0.12
C SER A 24 -3.29 26.41 1.39
N LYS A 25 -4.29 25.91 2.12
CA LYS A 25 -4.34 25.93 3.60
C LYS A 25 -5.23 24.82 4.15
N ILE A 26 -4.90 24.31 5.35
CA ILE A 26 -5.81 23.52 6.19
C ILE A 26 -6.70 24.49 6.98
N ILE A 27 -8.01 24.45 6.76
CA ILE A 27 -9.00 25.26 7.49
C ILE A 27 -9.39 24.53 8.79
N LYS A 28 -9.69 23.23 8.67
CA LYS A 28 -10.03 22.36 9.80
C LYS A 28 -9.42 20.98 9.60
N GLU A 29 -8.98 20.38 10.69
CA GLU A 29 -8.48 19.00 10.75
C GLU A 29 -9.34 18.24 11.76
N SER A 30 -9.86 17.08 11.37
CA SER A 30 -10.75 16.27 12.21
C SER A 30 -10.58 14.76 11.92
N PRO A 31 -9.36 14.20 12.07
CA PRO A 31 -8.95 12.87 11.59
C PRO A 31 -9.59 11.67 12.32
N LYS A 32 -10.52 11.94 13.25
CA LYS A 32 -11.30 10.91 13.95
C LYS A 32 -12.79 11.01 13.62
N SER A 33 -13.11 11.84 12.64
CA SER A 33 -14.48 12.15 12.22
C SER A 33 -14.48 12.42 10.73
N PHE A 34 -15.68 12.45 10.16
CA PHE A 34 -15.85 12.65 8.74
C PHE A 34 -16.35 14.07 8.44
N PRO A 35 -15.75 14.80 7.46
CA PRO A 35 -14.54 14.45 6.72
C PRO A 35 -13.26 14.68 7.55
N ASP A 36 -12.15 14.05 7.15
CA ASP A 36 -10.84 14.21 7.78
C ASP A 36 -10.35 15.66 7.79
N PHE A 37 -10.55 16.39 6.68
CA PHE A 37 -10.09 17.76 6.52
C PHE A 37 -11.10 18.66 5.82
N ILE A 38 -11.06 19.94 6.18
CA ILE A 38 -11.59 21.03 5.37
C ILE A 38 -10.38 21.86 4.91
N MET A 39 -10.20 21.93 3.60
CA MET A 39 -9.06 22.55 2.94
C MET A 39 -9.49 23.79 2.17
N LEU A 40 -8.56 24.72 1.93
CA LEU A 40 -8.74 25.81 0.98
C LEU A 40 -8.09 25.43 -0.36
N GLU A 41 -8.87 25.37 -1.43
CA GLU A 41 -8.41 25.13 -2.80
C GLU A 41 -9.02 26.19 -3.71
N ASN A 42 -8.18 26.95 -4.43
CA ASN A 42 -8.64 28.02 -5.35
C ASN A 42 -9.63 29.02 -4.71
N GLY A 43 -9.44 29.34 -3.43
CA GLY A 43 -10.31 30.26 -2.69
C GLY A 43 -11.64 29.66 -2.21
N LYS A 44 -11.89 28.36 -2.41
CA LYS A 44 -13.08 27.65 -1.93
C LYS A 44 -12.73 26.63 -0.86
N GLU A 45 -13.65 26.43 0.08
CA GLU A 45 -13.56 25.34 1.03
C GLU A 45 -13.87 24.01 0.33
N VAL A 46 -13.03 23.00 0.56
CA VAL A 46 -13.14 21.67 -0.02
C VAL A 46 -12.99 20.65 1.12
N LYS A 47 -13.99 19.79 1.28
CA LYS A 47 -14.00 18.67 2.22
C LYS A 47 -13.23 17.50 1.64
N VAL A 48 -12.22 17.04 2.36
CA VAL A 48 -11.28 16.02 1.90
C VAL A 48 -11.29 14.84 2.87
N GLU A 49 -11.46 13.65 2.31
CA GLU A 49 -11.30 12.38 3.04
C GLU A 49 -10.02 11.66 2.59
N LEU A 50 -9.28 11.10 3.53
CA LEU A 50 -8.08 10.31 3.26
C LEU A 50 -8.39 8.83 3.45
N GLU A 51 -8.05 8.02 2.47
CA GLU A 51 -8.32 6.57 2.51
C GLU A 51 -7.10 5.79 2.05
N ILE A 52 -6.92 4.55 2.53
CA ILE A 52 -5.85 3.72 1.95
C ILE A 52 -6.23 3.25 0.55
N LYS A 53 -7.45 2.76 0.39
CA LYS A 53 -8.02 2.35 -0.89
C LYS A 53 -9.30 3.15 -1.15
N SER A 54 -9.60 3.50 -2.39
CA SER A 54 -10.88 4.15 -2.71
C SER A 54 -12.10 3.30 -2.30
N SER A 55 -11.98 1.96 -2.32
CA SER A 55 -13.01 1.06 -1.82
C SER A 55 -13.25 1.17 -0.30
N ASN A 56 -12.26 1.57 0.49
CA ASN A 56 -12.43 1.78 1.94
C ASN A 56 -13.49 2.87 2.22
N PHE A 57 -13.53 3.93 1.41
CA PHE A 57 -14.57 4.96 1.51
C PHE A 57 -15.98 4.38 1.48
N LEU A 58 -16.22 3.42 0.57
CA LEU A 58 -17.50 2.73 0.42
C LEU A 58 -17.76 1.81 1.61
N LEU A 59 -16.73 1.10 2.09
CA LEU A 59 -16.81 0.20 3.24
C LEU A 59 -17.14 0.95 4.54
N HIS A 60 -16.59 2.15 4.73
CA HIS A 60 -16.89 3.03 5.86
C HIS A 60 -18.29 3.65 5.81
N LYS A 61 -19.03 3.48 4.70
CA LYS A 61 -20.39 4.00 4.47
C LYS A 61 -20.46 5.52 4.64
N HIS A 62 -19.42 6.22 4.22
CA HIS A 62 -19.40 7.67 4.27
C HIS A 62 -20.38 8.28 3.24
N PRO A 63 -21.15 9.32 3.63
CA PRO A 63 -22.05 10.01 2.72
C PRO A 63 -21.26 10.78 1.66
N ILE A 64 -21.42 10.39 0.40
CA ILE A 64 -20.68 10.96 -0.73
C ILE A 64 -20.98 12.44 -0.95
N GLU A 65 -22.19 12.89 -0.62
CA GLU A 65 -22.65 14.27 -0.72
C GLU A 65 -22.03 15.21 0.33
N LYS A 66 -21.33 14.65 1.32
CA LYS A 66 -20.66 15.40 2.39
C LYS A 66 -19.14 15.44 2.24
N VAL A 67 -18.61 14.94 1.12
CA VAL A 67 -17.20 15.06 0.75
C VAL A 67 -17.07 15.64 -0.65
N ASP A 68 -16.06 16.47 -0.88
CA ASP A 68 -15.82 17.07 -2.18
C ASP A 68 -14.69 16.35 -2.93
N LYS A 69 -13.77 15.70 -2.20
CA LYS A 69 -12.62 15.00 -2.77
C LYS A 69 -12.14 13.86 -1.86
N VAL A 70 -11.72 12.75 -2.47
CA VAL A 70 -11.05 11.65 -1.76
C VAL A 70 -9.59 11.58 -2.20
N ILE A 71 -8.68 11.36 -1.27
CA ILE A 71 -7.26 11.14 -1.56
C ILE A 71 -6.90 9.75 -1.07
N CYS A 72 -6.37 8.91 -1.96
CA CYS A 72 -6.04 7.53 -1.60
C CYS A 72 -4.66 7.08 -2.09
N ILE A 73 -4.16 5.99 -1.51
CA ILE A 73 -2.92 5.35 -1.98
C ILE A 73 -3.19 4.52 -3.24
N GLU A 74 -4.31 3.78 -3.25
CA GLU A 74 -4.69 2.88 -4.33
C GLU A 74 -6.12 3.20 -4.78
N LYS A 75 -6.30 3.49 -6.08
CA LYS A 75 -7.62 3.73 -6.68
C LYS A 75 -8.16 2.43 -7.30
N ASP A 76 -8.82 1.63 -6.48
CA ASP A 76 -9.40 0.32 -6.81
C ASP A 76 -10.93 0.33 -7.05
N ALA A 77 -11.60 1.45 -6.82
CA ALA A 77 -13.04 1.60 -6.98
C ALA A 77 -13.39 2.97 -7.57
N ALA A 78 -14.43 2.99 -8.40
CA ALA A 78 -14.98 4.24 -8.91
C ALA A 78 -15.81 4.92 -7.81
N LEU A 79 -15.50 6.18 -7.52
CA LEU A 79 -16.30 7.03 -6.64
C LEU A 79 -16.98 8.11 -7.48
N GLY A 80 -18.21 8.50 -7.10
CA GLY A 80 -18.95 9.60 -7.73
C GLY A 80 -18.39 11.00 -7.42
N VAL A 81 -17.22 11.07 -6.78
CA VAL A 81 -16.49 12.29 -6.41
C VAL A 81 -15.06 12.22 -6.94
N PRO A 82 -14.40 13.37 -7.16
CA PRO A 82 -12.99 13.41 -7.56
C PRO A 82 -12.08 12.62 -6.61
N VAL A 83 -11.20 11.79 -7.18
CA VAL A 83 -10.22 10.98 -6.44
C VAL A 83 -8.81 11.33 -6.88
N ILE A 84 -7.94 11.69 -5.94
CA ILE A 84 -6.50 11.86 -6.14
C ILE A 84 -5.79 10.61 -5.65
N GLU A 85 -5.15 9.88 -6.55
CA GLU A 85 -4.30 8.74 -6.22
C GLU A 85 -2.85 9.15 -6.00
N LEU A 86 -2.27 8.78 -4.86
CA LEU A 86 -0.88 9.05 -4.51
C LEU A 86 0.06 7.95 -5.04
N LYS A 87 0.29 7.95 -6.36
CA LYS A 87 1.06 6.92 -7.09
C LYS A 87 2.47 6.64 -6.58
N ASP A 88 3.09 7.61 -5.90
CA ASP A 88 4.43 7.44 -5.32
C ASP A 88 4.46 6.55 -4.08
N PHE A 89 3.30 6.15 -3.56
CA PHE A 89 3.13 5.40 -2.34
C PHE A 89 2.59 4.01 -2.59
N ARG A 90 2.93 3.08 -1.69
CA ARG A 90 2.25 1.79 -1.55
C ARG A 90 1.88 1.53 -0.10
N LYS A 91 0.79 0.80 0.10
CA LYS A 91 0.43 0.23 1.40
C LYS A 91 1.47 -0.81 1.83
N ILE A 92 1.82 -0.83 3.11
CA ILE A 92 2.57 -1.95 3.72
C ILE A 92 1.58 -3.07 4.01
N ASN A 93 1.83 -4.26 3.48
CA ASN A 93 1.15 -5.48 3.90
C ASN A 93 1.96 -6.10 5.03
N PHE A 94 1.47 -6.02 6.27
CA PHE A 94 2.21 -6.54 7.44
C PHE A 94 2.59 -8.02 7.28
N ASP A 95 1.74 -8.83 6.65
CA ASP A 95 2.04 -10.26 6.43
C ASP A 95 3.14 -10.48 5.39
N GLU A 96 3.22 -9.64 4.37
CA GLU A 96 4.19 -9.77 3.28
C GLU A 96 5.52 -9.06 3.61
N ASP A 97 5.44 -7.85 4.16
CA ASP A 97 6.57 -6.98 4.48
C ASP A 97 7.16 -7.25 5.89
N SER A 98 6.59 -8.17 6.69
CA SER A 98 7.19 -8.58 7.95
C SER A 98 8.56 -9.22 7.71
N PRO A 99 9.62 -8.85 8.46
CA PRO A 99 10.92 -9.52 8.39
C PRO A 99 10.84 -11.03 8.68
N ASN A 100 9.80 -11.44 9.41
CA ASN A 100 9.58 -12.83 9.80
C ASN A 100 8.69 -13.60 8.82
N SER A 101 8.15 -12.96 7.78
CA SER A 101 7.38 -13.64 6.74
C SER A 101 8.24 -14.66 5.99
N ILE A 102 7.63 -15.73 5.51
CA ILE A 102 8.35 -16.76 4.75
C ILE A 102 8.96 -16.13 3.48
N LYS A 103 8.22 -15.27 2.76
CA LYS A 103 8.72 -14.52 1.60
C LYS A 103 9.98 -13.71 1.95
N SER A 104 9.96 -12.94 3.04
CA SER A 104 11.12 -12.15 3.48
C SER A 104 12.33 -13.01 3.85
N LYS A 105 12.10 -14.14 4.53
CA LYS A 105 13.16 -15.11 4.87
C LYS A 105 13.78 -15.72 3.60
N ILE A 106 12.97 -16.11 2.62
CA ILE A 106 13.44 -16.63 1.33
C ILE A 106 14.27 -15.57 0.60
N LEU A 107 13.76 -14.33 0.48
CA LEU A 107 14.51 -13.23 -0.16
C LEU A 107 15.84 -12.93 0.55
N ASN A 108 15.87 -13.03 1.88
CA ASN A 108 17.12 -12.87 2.64
C ASN A 108 18.11 -14.03 2.41
N LEU A 109 17.64 -15.25 2.15
CA LEU A 109 18.52 -16.33 1.70
C LEU A 109 19.12 -16.02 0.33
N PHE A 110 18.32 -15.49 -0.60
CA PHE A 110 18.81 -15.10 -1.94
C PHE A 110 19.84 -13.97 -1.94
N LYS A 111 19.82 -13.09 -0.93
CA LYS A 111 20.88 -12.09 -0.71
C LYS A 111 22.23 -12.72 -0.37
N LYS A 112 22.22 -13.92 0.24
CA LYS A 112 23.43 -14.66 0.62
C LYS A 112 23.85 -15.64 -0.48
N GLU A 113 22.88 -16.31 -1.10
CA GLU A 113 23.08 -17.33 -2.12
C GLU A 113 22.25 -17.01 -3.36
N LYS A 114 22.91 -16.69 -4.47
CA LYS A 114 22.24 -16.16 -5.67
C LYS A 114 21.32 -17.15 -6.39
N VAL A 115 21.58 -18.46 -6.25
CA VAL A 115 20.84 -19.53 -6.94
C VAL A 115 20.57 -20.65 -5.94
N MET A 116 19.31 -21.06 -5.84
CA MET A 116 18.85 -22.13 -4.93
C MET A 116 17.70 -22.90 -5.57
N THR A 117 17.58 -24.18 -5.19
CA THR A 117 16.43 -25.02 -5.53
C THR A 117 15.34 -24.93 -4.45
N SER A 118 14.10 -25.38 -4.77
CA SER A 118 13.01 -25.51 -3.78
C SER A 118 13.43 -26.39 -2.59
N SER A 119 14.29 -27.39 -2.83
CA SER A 119 14.85 -28.26 -1.79
C SER A 119 15.83 -27.55 -0.86
N ASP A 120 16.67 -26.64 -1.38
CA ASP A 120 17.62 -25.87 -0.57
C ASP A 120 16.88 -24.92 0.37
N VAL A 121 15.87 -24.24 -0.17
CA VAL A 121 15.01 -23.32 0.60
C VAL A 121 14.23 -24.08 1.69
N ALA A 122 13.66 -25.23 1.35
CA ALA A 122 12.94 -26.07 2.30
C ALA A 122 13.82 -26.48 3.50
N LYS A 123 15.05 -26.93 3.23
CA LYS A 123 16.01 -27.33 4.28
C LYS A 123 16.44 -26.14 5.14
N LYS A 124 16.83 -25.03 4.53
CA LYS A 124 17.35 -23.85 5.25
C LYS A 124 16.29 -23.17 6.14
N LEU A 125 15.02 -23.25 5.76
CA LEU A 125 13.92 -22.63 6.51
C LEU A 125 13.10 -23.63 7.34
N ASN A 126 13.49 -24.91 7.35
CA ASN A 126 12.75 -26.00 7.99
C ASN A 126 11.27 -26.03 7.56
N LEU A 127 11.03 -26.02 6.24
CA LEU A 127 9.71 -26.04 5.61
C LEU A 127 9.49 -27.34 4.83
N HIS A 128 8.23 -27.70 4.62
CA HIS A 128 7.89 -28.74 3.65
C HIS A 128 8.24 -28.28 2.23
N TRP A 129 8.71 -29.20 1.37
CA TRP A 129 9.14 -28.89 0.00
C TRP A 129 8.05 -28.18 -0.82
N ASN A 130 6.81 -28.69 -0.78
CA ASN A 130 5.65 -28.06 -1.44
C ASN A 130 5.42 -26.61 -0.99
N THR A 131 5.67 -26.30 0.29
CA THR A 131 5.50 -24.94 0.81
C THR A 131 6.59 -24.03 0.26
N ALA A 132 7.85 -24.49 0.25
CA ALA A 132 8.95 -23.74 -0.34
C ALA A 132 8.72 -23.49 -1.84
N ASP A 133 8.27 -24.51 -2.57
CA ASP A 133 7.98 -24.42 -4.01
C ASP A 133 6.86 -23.42 -4.31
N LYS A 134 5.74 -23.48 -3.57
CA LYS A 134 4.64 -22.51 -3.69
C LYS A 134 5.13 -21.06 -3.52
N TRP A 135 5.88 -20.78 -2.45
CA TRP A 135 6.34 -19.42 -2.19
C TRP A 135 7.36 -18.94 -3.23
N LEU A 136 8.22 -19.83 -3.76
CA LEU A 136 9.12 -19.50 -4.85
C LEU A 136 8.35 -19.19 -6.14
N MET A 137 7.26 -19.91 -6.43
CA MET A 137 6.39 -19.60 -7.57
C MET A 137 5.73 -18.22 -7.41
N GLU A 138 5.18 -17.91 -6.24
CA GLU A 138 4.63 -16.58 -5.97
C GLU A 138 5.67 -15.46 -6.13
N LEU A 139 6.86 -15.65 -5.57
CA LEU A 139 7.95 -14.67 -5.72
C LEU A 139 8.39 -14.52 -7.18
N ALA A 140 8.29 -15.57 -8.00
CA ALA A 140 8.59 -15.49 -9.43
C ALA A 140 7.49 -14.74 -10.21
N LEU A 141 6.22 -14.95 -9.86
CA LEU A 141 5.09 -14.18 -10.41
C LEU A 141 5.20 -12.69 -10.04
N ASP A 142 5.66 -12.40 -8.82
CA ASP A 142 5.91 -11.04 -8.32
C ASP A 142 7.20 -10.41 -8.88
N GLU A 143 7.89 -11.07 -9.81
CA GLU A 143 9.17 -10.66 -10.41
C GLU A 143 10.27 -10.38 -9.37
N LYS A 144 10.23 -11.06 -8.22
CA LYS A 144 11.22 -10.93 -7.13
C LYS A 144 12.36 -11.93 -7.24
N VAL A 145 12.13 -13.07 -7.90
CA VAL A 145 13.13 -14.10 -8.20
C VAL A 145 12.92 -14.62 -9.61
N GLU A 146 13.98 -15.08 -10.27
CA GLU A 146 13.89 -15.66 -11.61
C GLU A 146 13.94 -17.19 -11.53
N ARG A 147 13.03 -17.85 -12.26
CA ARG A 147 13.02 -19.31 -12.36
C ARG A 147 13.91 -19.78 -13.50
N ILE A 148 15.03 -20.40 -13.16
CA ILE A 148 15.93 -21.01 -14.14
C ILE A 148 15.53 -22.49 -14.32
N LYS A 149 15.23 -22.90 -15.56
CA LYS A 149 15.13 -24.33 -15.91
C LYS A 149 16.52 -24.83 -16.29
N LYS A 150 16.93 -25.99 -15.75
CA LYS A 150 18.13 -26.67 -16.26
C LYS A 150 17.84 -27.15 -17.70
N PRO A 151 18.77 -26.97 -18.65
CA PRO A 151 18.70 -27.68 -19.92
C PRO A 151 18.77 -29.18 -19.61
N GLY A 152 17.80 -29.92 -20.18
CA GLY A 152 17.70 -31.37 -20.05
C GLY A 152 18.74 -32.09 -20.90
#